data_AF-A0A920TQT9-F1
#
_entry.id   AF-A0A920TQT9-F1
#
_cell.length_a   1.000
_cell.length_b   1.000
_cell.length_c   1.000
_cell.angle_alpha   90.00
_cell.angle_beta   90.00
_cell.angle_gamma   90.00
#
_symmetry.space_group_name_H-M   'P 1'
#
loop_
_entity.id
_entity.type
_entity.pdbx_description
1 polymer ?
#
loop_
_entity_poly.entity_id
_entity_poly.type
_entity_poly.pdbx_seq_one_letter_code
_entity_poly.pdbx_strand_id
1 'polypeptide(L)'
;MVVTQRLLKTKDGQSRVGAFEVMVCTPPIQNLIREAKVHQNFPNIMQTSVRDGMVTMQKSLEELVKGRKNRCGGRKKKLKVLHFLNF
;
A
#
# COMPACT_ATOMS: atom_id res chain seq x y z
N MET A 1 -14.69 3.06 5.46
CA MET A 1 -13.63 2.71 4.49
C MET A 1 -12.59 3.81 4.56
N VAL A 2 -11.32 3.46 4.69
CA VAL A 2 -10.19 4.39 4.73
C VAL A 2 -9.29 4.07 3.54
N VAL A 3 -8.95 5.10 2.77
CA VAL A 3 -8.02 4.97 1.64
C VAL A 3 -6.87 5.93 1.88
N THR A 4 -5.66 5.41 1.86
CA THR A 4 -4.43 6.19 1.95
C THR A 4 -3.68 6.06 0.62
N GLN A 5 -3.02 7.14 0.22
CA GLN A 5 -2.23 7.16 -1.01
C GLN A 5 -0.87 7.78 -0.74
N ARG A 6 0.16 7.21 -1.37
CA ARG A 6 1.50 7.79 -1.39
C ARG A 6 1.95 7.98 -2.83
N LEU A 7 2.30 9.22 -3.17
CA LEU A 7 2.88 9.55 -4.46
C LEU A 7 4.39 9.34 -4.40
N LEU A 8 4.87 8.33 -5.11
CA LEU A 8 6.27 7.98 -5.21
C LEU A 8 6.86 8.58 -6.48
N LYS A 9 8.04 9.19 -6.38
CA LYS A 9 8.78 9.67 -7.55
C LYS A 9 9.32 8.47 -8.33
N THR A 10 9.19 8.52 -9.66
CA THR A 10 9.87 7.58 -10.54
C THR A 10 11.37 7.78 -10.48
N LYS A 11 12.16 6.73 -10.75
CA LYS A 11 13.63 6.80 -10.74
C LYS A 11 14.16 7.91 -11.68
N ASP A 12 13.43 8.17 -12.75
CA ASP A 12 13.80 9.15 -13.77
C ASP A 12 13.42 10.60 -13.37
N GLY A 13 12.75 10.80 -12.22
CA GLY A 13 12.37 12.12 -11.71
C GLY A 13 11.26 12.83 -12.49
N GLN A 14 10.91 12.34 -13.69
CA GLN A 14 9.96 13.00 -14.59
C GLN A 14 8.48 12.68 -14.31
N SER A 15 8.19 11.62 -13.57
CA SER A 15 6.80 11.21 -13.26
C SER A 15 6.65 10.74 -11.82
N ARG A 16 5.40 10.69 -11.35
CA ARG A 16 5.01 10.17 -10.04
C ARG A 16 4.03 9.02 -10.22
N VAL A 17 4.19 7.98 -9.39
CA VAL A 17 3.31 6.82 -9.35
C VAL A 17 2.63 6.78 -7.98
N GLY A 18 1.31 6.60 -7.96
CA GLY A 18 0.56 6.42 -6.73
C GLY A 18 0.64 4.98 -6.24
N ALA A 19 1.11 4.77 -5.02
CA ALA A 19 0.84 3.59 -4.23
C ALA A 19 -0.43 3.82 -3.41
N PHE A 20 -1.29 2.81 -3.30
CA PHE A 20 -2.57 2.91 -2.62
C PHE A 20 -2.66 1.87 -1.52
N GLU A 21 -3.26 2.26 -0.41
CA GLU A 21 -3.62 1.37 0.67
C GLU A 21 -5.08 1.56 1.00
N VAL A 22 -5.80 0.45 1.08
CA VAL A 22 -7.24 0.41 1.24
C VAL A 22 -7.55 -0.45 2.44
N MET A 23 -8.22 0.14 3.42
CA MET A 23 -8.73 -0.53 4.59
C MET A 23 -10.25 -0.42 4.64
N VAL A 24 -10.93 -1.55 4.73
CA VAL A 24 -12.37 -1.60 4.94
C VAL A 24 -12.64 -1.66 6.45
N CYS A 25 -13.60 -0.90 6.95
CA CYS A 25 -13.90 -0.87 8.40
C CYS A 25 -14.79 -2.06 8.79
N THR A 26 -14.24 -3.28 8.77
CA THR A 26 -14.97 -4.49 9.19
C THR A 26 -15.22 -4.49 10.71
N PRO A 27 -16.24 -5.20 11.21
CA PRO A 27 -16.54 -5.26 12.65
C PRO A 27 -15.32 -5.64 13.54
N PRO A 28 -14.44 -6.58 13.14
CA PRO A 28 -13.21 -6.86 13.90
C PRO A 28 -12.27 -5.66 14.02
N ILE A 29 -12.11 -4.86 12.95
CA ILE A 29 -11.26 -3.67 12.96
C ILE A 29 -11.87 -2.59 13.84
N GLN A 30 -13.19 -2.41 13.81
CA GLN A 30 -13.87 -1.46 14.69
C GLN A 30 -13.67 -1.82 16.17
N ASN A 31 -13.73 -3.11 16.51
CA ASN A 31 -13.46 -3.56 17.88
C ASN A 31 -12.00 -3.29 18.29
N LEU A 32 -11.04 -3.51 17.40
CA LEU A 32 -9.62 -3.28 17.69
C LEU A 32 -9.25 -1.81 17.82
N ILE A 33 -9.93 -0.92 17.09
CA ILE A 33 -9.79 0.52 17.26
C ILE A 33 -10.27 0.93 18.65
N ARG A 34 -11.36 0.34 19.16
CA ARG A 34 -11.86 0.60 20.53
C ARG A 34 -10.90 0.09 21.60
N GLU A 35 -10.25 -1.05 21.37
CA GLU A 35 -9.28 -1.63 22.30
C GLU A 35 -7.88 -0.98 22.24
N ALA A 36 -7.64 -0.01 21.33
CA ALA A 36 -6.34 0.65 21.10
C ALA A 36 -5.15 -0.29 20.79
N LYS A 37 -5.40 -1.59 20.54
CA LYS A 37 -4.39 -2.61 20.16
C LYS A 37 -4.02 -2.57 18.68
N VAL A 38 -4.18 -1.40 18.04
CA VAL A 38 -3.97 -1.19 16.60
C VAL A 38 -2.52 -1.41 16.16
N HIS A 39 -1.54 -1.38 17.06
CA HIS A 39 -0.13 -1.51 16.69
C HIS A 39 0.33 -2.96 16.47
N GLN A 40 -0.24 -3.93 17.20
CA GLN A 40 0.22 -5.32 17.16
C GLN A 40 -0.60 -6.17 16.18
N ASN A 41 -1.92 -5.95 16.11
CA ASN A 41 -2.81 -6.87 15.39
C ASN A 41 -3.19 -6.42 13.98
N PHE A 42 -2.90 -5.16 13.64
CA PHE A 42 -3.29 -4.57 12.36
C PHE A 42 -2.61 -5.20 11.14
N PRO A 43 -1.30 -5.54 11.17
CA PRO A 43 -0.66 -6.20 10.02
C PRO A 43 -1.27 -7.56 9.71
N ASN A 44 -1.53 -8.38 10.74
CA ASN A 44 -2.13 -9.71 10.60
C ASN A 44 -3.54 -9.64 10.02
N ILE A 45 -4.34 -8.66 10.46
CA ILE A 45 -5.72 -8.50 10.00
C ILE A 45 -5.77 -7.97 8.59
N MET A 46 -4.92 -7.01 8.24
CA MET A 46 -4.80 -6.52 6.86
C MET A 46 -4.34 -7.63 5.90
N GLN A 47 -3.54 -8.60 6.37
CA GLN A 47 -3.13 -9.76 5.57
C GLN A 47 -4.25 -10.79 5.38
N THR A 48 -5.07 -11.06 6.41
CA THR A 48 -6.18 -12.02 6.31
C THR A 48 -7.39 -11.45 5.55
N SER A 49 -7.63 -10.15 5.68
CA SER A 49 -8.74 -9.42 5.03
C SER A 49 -8.46 -8.99 3.58
N VAL A 50 -7.41 -9.53 2.96
CA VAL A 50 -7.19 -9.37 1.50
C VAL A 50 -8.41 -9.86 0.71
N ARG A 51 -9.13 -10.87 1.23
CA ARG A 51 -10.39 -11.38 0.64
C ARG A 51 -11.53 -10.36 0.70
N ASP A 52 -11.52 -9.50 1.72
CA ASP A 52 -12.50 -8.41 1.89
C ASP A 52 -12.14 -7.16 1.07
N GLY A 53 -11.13 -7.26 0.21
CA GLY A 53 -10.66 -6.16 -0.64
C GLY A 53 -9.66 -5.22 0.04
N MET A 54 -9.09 -5.60 1.19
CA MET A 54 -8.05 -4.79 1.82
C MET A 54 -6.72 -4.92 1.08
N VAL A 55 -6.02 -3.80 0.96
CA VAL A 55 -4.74 -3.71 0.27
C VAL A 55 -3.77 -2.96 1.15
N THR A 56 -2.70 -3.63 1.57
CA THR A 56 -1.62 -3.01 2.33
C THR A 56 -0.73 -2.16 1.42
N MET A 57 -0.13 -1.13 2.01
CA MET A 57 0.83 -0.29 1.28
C MET A 57 2.02 -1.11 0.75
N GLN A 58 2.51 -2.07 1.52
CA GLN A 58 3.58 -2.99 1.08
C GLN A 58 3.20 -3.79 -0.16
N LYS A 59 1.96 -4.30 -0.23
CA LYS A 59 1.50 -5.07 -1.39
C LYS A 59 1.35 -4.20 -2.63
N SER A 60 0.75 -3.01 -2.50
CA SER A 60 0.72 -2.05 -3.61
C SER A 60 2.12 -1.68 -4.07
N LEU A 61 3.07 -1.55 -3.14
CA LEU A 61 4.44 -1.20 -3.44
C LEU A 61 5.20 -2.32 -4.16
N GLU A 62 5.01 -3.57 -3.72
CA GLU A 62 5.52 -4.75 -4.41
C GLU A 62 4.98 -4.85 -5.84
N GLU A 63 3.69 -4.58 -6.05
CA GLU A 63 3.09 -4.58 -7.39
C GLU A 63 3.74 -3.53 -8.31
N LEU A 64 4.07 -2.36 -7.74
CA LEU A 64 4.77 -1.29 -8.45
C LEU A 64 6.24 -1.65 -8.75
N VAL A 65 6.93 -2.32 -7.83
CA VAL A 65 8.32 -2.79 -8.04
C VAL A 65 8.37 -3.94 -9.05
N LYS A 66 7.41 -4.88 -8.98
CA LYS A 66 7.24 -5.99 -9.93
C LYS A 66 6.79 -5.50 -11.32
N GLY A 67 6.41 -4.23 -11.45
CA GLY A 67 6.14 -3.57 -12.73
C GLY A 67 4.78 -3.92 -13.36
N ARG A 68 3.83 -4.49 -12.59
CA ARG A 68 2.51 -4.89 -13.11
C ARG A 68 1.58 -3.70 -13.39
N LYS A 69 1.82 -2.52 -12.79
CA LYS A 69 0.85 -1.41 -12.77
C LYS A 69 1.44 -0.04 -13.18
N ASN A 70 2.46 -0.01 -14.04
CA ASN A 70 3.01 1.24 -14.59
C ASN A 70 2.11 1.76 -15.72
N ARG A 71 0.88 2.20 -15.41
CA ARG A 71 -0.12 2.66 -16.40
C ARG A 71 -0.24 4.18 -16.53
N CYS A 72 0.83 4.94 -16.36
CA CYS A 72 0.85 6.30 -16.86
C CYS A 72 2.12 6.53 -17.69
N GLY A 73 1.97 6.34 -19.00
CA GLY A 73 2.87 6.83 -20.06
C GLY A 73 4.28 6.24 -20.11
N GLY A 74 4.48 5.23 -20.98
CA GLY A 74 5.75 4.99 -21.67
C GLY A 74 6.93 4.44 -20.85
N ARG A 75 7.37 3.24 -21.25
CA ARG A 75 8.61 2.53 -20.87
C ARG A 75 8.63 1.94 -19.45
N LYS A 76 9.06 0.68 -19.38
CA LYS A 76 9.31 -0.12 -18.17
C LYS A 76 10.36 0.57 -17.29
N LYS A 77 9.97 1.57 -16.51
CA LYS A 77 10.88 2.35 -15.66
C LYS A 77 10.80 1.85 -14.23
N LYS A 78 11.90 1.22 -13.79
CA LYS A 78 12.07 0.61 -12.45
C LYS A 78 11.85 1.69 -11.38
N LEU A 79 10.88 1.49 -10.50
CA LEU A 79 10.54 2.45 -9.44
C LEU A 79 11.64 2.46 -8.36
N LYS A 80 12.11 3.65 -7.95
CA LYS A 80 13.05 3.83 -6.83
C LYS A 80 12.27 3.70 -5.52
N VAL A 81 11.83 2.49 -5.20
CA VAL A 81 11.20 2.18 -3.91
C VAL A 81 12.23 1.81 -2.85
N LEU A 82 13.29 1.12 -3.27
CA LEU A 82 14.21 0.45 -2.36
C LEU A 82 15.00 1.42 -1.45
N HIS A 83 15.06 2.70 -1.79
CA HIS A 83 15.73 3.70 -0.95
C HIS A 83 14.83 4.21 0.19
N PHE A 84 13.50 4.08 0.10
CA PHE A 84 12.58 4.64 1.09
C PHE A 84 12.12 3.63 2.16
N LEU A 85 12.56 2.36 2.05
CA LEU A 85 12.21 1.28 2.98
C LEU A 85 13.31 0.95 4.00
N ASN A 86 14.41 1.70 4.04
CA ASN A 86 15.47 1.56 5.03
C ASN A 86 15.56 2.84 5.87
N PHE A 87 14.57 3.08 6.74
CA PHE A 87 14.68 3.93 7.93
C PHE A 87 13.53 3.61 8.88
#